data_AF-A0A368H125-F1
#
_entry.id   AF-A0A368H125-F1
#
_cell.length_a   1.000
_cell.length_b   1.000
_cell.length_c   1.000
_cell.angle_alpha   90.00
_cell.angle_beta   90.00
_cell.angle_gamma   90.00
#
_symmetry.space_group_name_H-M   'P 1'
#
loop_
_entity.id
_entity.type
_entity.pdbx_description
1 polymer ?
#
loop_
_entity_poly.entity_id
_entity_poly.type
_entity_poly.pdbx_seq_one_letter_code
_entity_poly.pdbx_strand_id
1 'polypeptide(L)'
;MCGAGTTCTVIRVKDLEQNPDKCSVLNLNTYLDDDLANDPKLYDFIKNIGEYSTFLLRGSDLQKITDLDVIKLHDGSHVSITENTHLEKLPKFEWKLGDKVFFTVTDNHKLDTTELLKKLRATKIKDANVQRPFGE
;
A
#
# COMPACT_ATOMS: atom_id res chain seq x y z
N MET A 1 17.31 17.65 -14.32
CA MET A 1 16.47 16.78 -15.17
C MET A 1 15.54 16.01 -14.23
N CYS A 2 14.28 16.43 -14.11
CA CYS A 2 13.28 15.67 -13.37
C CYS A 2 12.84 14.51 -14.26
N GLY A 3 13.47 13.35 -14.12
CA GLY A 3 12.95 12.14 -14.72
C GLY A 3 11.62 11.84 -14.03
N ALA A 4 10.51 11.98 -14.75
CA ALA A 4 9.25 11.43 -14.31
C ALA A 4 9.49 9.94 -14.10
N GLY A 5 9.40 9.49 -12.86
CA GLY A 5 9.57 8.10 -12.53
C GLY A 5 8.59 7.22 -13.32
N THR A 6 8.98 6.01 -13.69
CA THR A 6 8.08 5.09 -14.39
C THR A 6 7.06 4.52 -13.40
N THR A 7 5.78 4.78 -13.66
CA THR A 7 4.67 4.17 -12.90
C THR A 7 4.37 2.79 -13.46
N CYS A 8 4.45 1.78 -12.59
CA CYS A 8 4.01 0.43 -12.91
C CYS A 8 2.58 0.23 -12.45
N THR A 9 1.72 -0.14 -13.39
CA THR A 9 0.31 -0.44 -13.11
C THR A 9 0.15 -1.95 -13.06
N VAL A 10 -0.38 -2.45 -11.95
CA VAL A 10 -0.58 -3.87 -11.67
C VAL A 10 -2.04 -4.06 -11.28
N ILE A 11 -2.84 -4.52 -12.23
CA ILE A 11 -4.27 -4.77 -12.06
C ILE A 11 -4.67 -6.21 -12.38
N ARG A 12 -3.76 -6.97 -13.01
CA ARG A 12 -3.91 -8.39 -13.35
C ARG A 12 -2.61 -9.14 -13.14
N VAL A 13 -2.68 -10.46 -12.98
CA VAL A 13 -1.49 -11.34 -12.84
C VAL A 13 -0.44 -11.11 -13.94
N LYS A 14 -0.87 -10.92 -15.19
CA LYS A 14 0.04 -10.68 -16.33
C LYS A 14 0.90 -9.41 -16.15
N ASP A 15 0.40 -8.42 -15.42
CA ASP A 15 1.14 -7.18 -15.20
C ASP A 15 2.40 -7.41 -14.34
N LEU A 16 2.49 -8.54 -13.62
CA LEU A 16 3.68 -8.95 -12.87
C LEU A 16 4.86 -9.39 -13.77
N GLU A 17 4.65 -9.52 -15.09
CA GLU A 17 5.72 -9.78 -16.06
C GLU A 17 6.57 -8.54 -16.39
N GLN A 18 6.13 -7.36 -15.93
CA GLN A 18 6.92 -6.13 -16.03
C GLN A 18 8.23 -6.24 -15.23
N ASN A 19 9.21 -5.40 -15.55
CA ASN A 19 10.46 -5.34 -14.78
C ASN A 19 10.29 -4.40 -13.56
N PRO A 20 10.26 -4.93 -12.31
CA PRO A 20 10.05 -4.13 -11.11
C PRO A 20 11.18 -3.13 -10.83
N ASP A 21 12.42 -3.39 -11.29
CA ASP A 21 13.56 -2.49 -11.07
C ASP A 21 13.43 -1.16 -11.82
N LYS A 22 12.53 -1.10 -12.80
CA LYS A 22 12.20 0.14 -13.52
C LYS A 22 11.07 0.91 -12.86
N CYS A 23 10.34 0.30 -11.92
CA CYS A 23 9.18 0.89 -11.27
C CYS A 23 9.63 1.83 -10.16
N SER A 24 9.39 3.13 -10.34
CA SER A 24 9.60 4.11 -9.27
C SER A 24 8.32 4.38 -8.48
N VAL A 25 7.15 4.22 -9.12
CA VAL A 25 5.83 4.44 -8.52
C VAL A 25 4.94 3.23 -8.80
N LEU A 26 4.20 2.77 -7.79
CA LEU A 26 3.26 1.67 -7.90
C LEU A 26 1.82 2.19 -8.02
N ASN A 27 1.07 1.60 -8.94
CA ASN A 27 -0.38 1.63 -9.02
C ASN A 27 -0.88 0.17 -8.98
N LEU A 28 -1.23 -0.32 -7.80
CA LEU A 28 -1.73 -1.67 -7.55
C LEU A 28 -3.24 -1.64 -7.30
N ASN A 29 -3.98 -2.52 -7.97
CA ASN A 29 -5.38 -2.76 -7.65
C ASN A 29 -5.74 -4.24 -7.79
N THR A 30 -5.80 -4.95 -6.67
CA THR A 30 -6.19 -6.37 -6.63
C THR A 30 -7.70 -6.59 -6.61
N TYR A 31 -8.53 -5.54 -6.55
CA TYR A 31 -9.99 -5.68 -6.58
C TYR A 31 -10.52 -6.03 -7.97
N LEU A 32 -9.68 -5.92 -9.01
CA LEU A 32 -10.05 -6.21 -10.39
C LEU A 32 -9.67 -7.63 -10.83
N ASP A 33 -8.88 -8.34 -10.02
CA ASP A 33 -8.37 -9.68 -10.30
C ASP A 33 -8.08 -10.38 -8.97
N ASP A 34 -8.98 -11.27 -8.54
CA ASP A 34 -8.87 -11.98 -7.26
C ASP A 34 -7.64 -12.90 -7.20
N ASP A 35 -7.16 -13.38 -8.37
CA ASP A 35 -5.97 -14.23 -8.44
C ASP A 35 -4.69 -13.42 -8.19
N LEU A 36 -4.68 -12.12 -8.52
CA LEU A 36 -3.52 -11.25 -8.35
C LEU A 36 -3.08 -11.15 -6.89
N ALA A 37 -4.03 -11.03 -5.94
CA ALA A 37 -3.74 -10.86 -4.52
C ALA A 37 -2.97 -12.05 -3.90
N ASN A 38 -3.11 -13.23 -4.50
CA ASN A 38 -2.55 -14.48 -4.02
C ASN A 38 -1.51 -15.08 -4.98
N ASP A 39 -1.17 -14.36 -6.05
CA ASP A 39 -0.12 -14.80 -6.96
C ASP A 39 1.25 -14.80 -6.23
N PRO A 40 2.03 -15.89 -6.34
CA PRO A 40 3.31 -16.01 -5.63
C PRO A 40 4.34 -14.95 -6.04
N LYS A 41 4.21 -14.33 -7.21
CA LYS A 41 5.12 -13.28 -7.68
C LYS A 41 4.75 -11.89 -7.19
N LEU A 42 3.54 -11.68 -6.65
CA LEU A 42 3.06 -10.35 -6.28
C LEU A 42 4.04 -9.67 -5.30
N TYR A 43 4.42 -10.38 -4.25
CA TYR A 43 5.31 -9.85 -3.23
C TYR A 43 6.67 -9.43 -3.82
N ASP A 44 7.29 -10.32 -4.59
CA ASP A 44 8.59 -10.07 -5.20
C ASP A 44 8.57 -8.88 -6.15
N PHE A 45 7.43 -8.64 -6.82
CA PHE A 45 7.24 -7.49 -7.68
C PHE A 45 7.17 -6.17 -6.89
N ILE A 46 6.35 -6.12 -5.84
CA ILE A 46 6.03 -4.85 -5.15
C ILE A 46 7.05 -4.46 -4.08
N LYS A 47 7.81 -5.42 -3.53
CA LYS A 47 8.51 -5.25 -2.26
C LYS A 47 9.52 -4.10 -2.20
N ASN A 48 10.09 -3.71 -3.35
CA ASN A 48 11.13 -2.69 -3.44
C ASN A 48 10.66 -1.37 -4.08
N ILE A 49 9.37 -1.21 -4.38
CA ILE A 49 8.85 0.03 -4.98
C ILE A 49 8.55 1.04 -3.87
N GLY A 50 9.26 2.16 -3.87
CA GLY A 50 9.28 3.12 -2.75
C GLY A 50 8.21 4.21 -2.75
N GLU A 51 7.35 4.28 -3.76
CA GLU A 51 6.30 5.30 -3.87
C GLU A 51 5.00 4.69 -4.37
N TYR A 52 3.89 4.98 -3.69
CA TYR A 52 2.56 4.49 -4.05
C TYR A 52 1.67 5.64 -4.50
N SER A 53 1.16 5.53 -5.72
CA SER A 53 0.08 6.38 -6.21
C SER A 53 -1.26 5.80 -5.77
N THR A 54 -1.49 4.53 -6.12
CA THR A 54 -2.67 3.77 -5.71
C THR A 54 -2.18 2.42 -5.20
N PHE A 55 -2.61 2.03 -4.01
CA PHE A 55 -2.29 0.74 -3.42
C PHE A 55 -3.55 0.13 -2.85
N LEU A 56 -4.25 -0.67 -3.65
CA LEU A 56 -5.48 -1.34 -3.25
C LEU A 56 -5.20 -2.85 -3.16
N LEU A 57 -4.95 -3.32 -1.94
CA LEU A 57 -4.67 -4.71 -1.62
C LEU A 57 -5.82 -5.30 -0.81
N ARG A 58 -6.50 -6.29 -1.39
CA ARG A 58 -7.60 -7.00 -0.77
C ARG A 58 -7.40 -8.51 -0.81
N GLY A 59 -7.72 -9.19 0.29
CA GLY A 59 -7.86 -10.65 0.30
C GLY A 59 -6.55 -11.40 0.09
N SER A 60 -5.43 -10.83 0.53
CA SER A 60 -4.10 -11.40 0.34
C SER A 60 -3.60 -12.15 1.58
N ASP A 61 -2.81 -13.19 1.34
CA ASP A 61 -2.09 -13.96 2.37
C ASP A 61 -0.68 -13.42 2.66
N LEU A 62 -0.33 -12.24 2.15
CA LEU A 62 0.94 -11.59 2.43
C LEU A 62 1.11 -11.26 3.92
N GLN A 63 2.29 -11.58 4.47
CA GLN A 63 2.68 -11.18 5.82
C GLN A 63 3.22 -9.73 5.89
N LYS A 64 3.76 -9.24 4.77
CA LYS A 64 4.32 -7.90 4.60
C LYS A 64 4.09 -7.42 3.15
N ILE A 65 3.96 -6.11 2.96
CA ILE A 65 3.76 -5.50 1.63
C ILE A 65 5.02 -4.90 1.02
N THR A 66 6.10 -4.72 1.80
CA THR A 66 7.36 -4.14 1.33
C THR A 66 8.54 -4.56 2.21
N ASP A 67 9.75 -4.50 1.65
CA ASP A 67 11.03 -4.57 2.40
C ASP A 67 11.55 -3.17 2.80
N LEU A 68 10.89 -2.11 2.37
CA LEU A 68 11.27 -0.73 2.66
C LEU A 68 10.65 -0.26 3.98
N ASP A 69 11.44 0.45 4.79
CA ASP A 69 10.94 1.06 6.02
C ASP A 69 9.91 2.17 5.77
N VAL A 70 10.06 2.87 4.65
CA VAL A 70 9.28 4.06 4.28
C VAL A 70 8.75 3.94 2.87
N ILE A 71 7.47 4.24 2.71
CA ILE A 71 6.79 4.43 1.42
C ILE A 71 6.34 5.88 1.29
N LYS A 72 6.66 6.48 0.14
CA LYS A 72 6.23 7.83 -0.20
C LYS A 72 4.84 7.82 -0.82
N LEU A 73 4.05 8.81 -0.43
CA LEU A 73 2.75 9.13 -1.01
C LEU A 73 2.80 10.57 -1.53
N HIS A 74 2.11 10.83 -2.63
CA HIS A 74 1.97 12.15 -3.23
C HIS A 74 0.53 12.67 -3.09
N ASP A 75 0.29 13.92 -3.49
CA ASP A 75 -1.07 14.48 -3.51
C ASP A 75 -1.99 13.63 -4.40
N GLY A 76 -3.12 13.21 -3.85
CA GLY A 76 -4.08 12.30 -4.49
C GLY A 76 -3.80 10.81 -4.27
N SER A 77 -2.73 10.42 -3.55
CA SER A 77 -2.45 9.00 -3.30
C SER A 77 -3.55 8.31 -2.49
N HIS A 78 -3.83 7.06 -2.83
CA HIS A 78 -4.87 6.25 -2.18
C HIS A 78 -4.32 4.89 -1.75
N VAL A 79 -4.40 4.60 -0.45
CA VAL A 79 -4.03 3.32 0.15
C VAL A 79 -5.27 2.63 0.73
N SER A 80 -5.64 1.48 0.17
CA SER A 80 -6.68 0.60 0.68
C SER A 80 -6.09 -0.78 0.97
N ILE A 81 -6.18 -1.24 2.22
CA ILE A 81 -5.65 -2.52 2.67
C ILE A 81 -6.76 -3.21 3.45
N THR A 82 -7.43 -4.19 2.85
CA THR A 82 -8.63 -4.80 3.45
C THR A 82 -8.60 -6.32 3.42
N GLU A 83 -9.18 -6.96 4.44
CA GLU A 83 -9.43 -8.42 4.42
C GLU A 83 -8.17 -9.28 4.22
N ASN A 84 -6.99 -8.83 4.68
CA ASN A 84 -5.75 -9.61 4.54
C ASN A 84 -5.55 -10.57 5.74
N THR A 85 -5.29 -11.84 5.44
CA THR A 85 -5.30 -12.93 6.43
C THR A 85 -4.09 -12.90 7.37
N HIS A 86 -2.94 -12.50 6.84
CA HIS A 86 -1.64 -12.67 7.51
C HIS A 86 -0.84 -11.40 7.65
N LEU A 87 -1.33 -10.27 7.16
CA LEU A 87 -0.59 -9.02 7.18
C LEU A 87 -0.41 -8.52 8.62
N GLU A 88 0.85 -8.37 9.05
CA GLU A 88 1.17 -8.05 10.45
C GLU A 88 1.56 -6.58 10.65
N LYS A 89 2.26 -5.99 9.67
CA LYS A 89 2.84 -4.65 9.79
C LYS A 89 2.70 -3.85 8.51
N LEU A 90 2.54 -2.53 8.69
CA LEU A 90 2.62 -1.54 7.62
C LEU A 90 3.98 -0.84 7.63
N PRO A 91 4.50 -0.40 6.47
CA PRO A 91 5.62 0.52 6.43
C PRO A 91 5.21 1.90 6.98
N LYS A 92 6.20 2.76 7.23
CA LYS A 92 5.91 4.18 7.48
C LYS A 92 5.47 4.84 6.18
N PHE A 93 4.38 5.58 6.22
CA PHE A 93 3.95 6.40 5.10
C PHE A 93 4.40 7.85 5.30
N GLU A 94 5.01 8.43 4.27
CA GLU A 94 5.45 9.83 4.23
C GLU A 94 4.79 10.59 3.08
N TRP A 95 4.28 11.79 3.38
CA TRP A 95 3.68 12.71 2.42
C TRP A 95 3.95 14.15 2.85
N LYS A 96 3.78 15.12 1.95
CA LYS A 96 4.01 16.53 2.28
C LYS A 96 2.80 17.12 3.00
N LEU A 97 3.05 18.14 3.81
CA LEU A 97 1.98 18.90 4.46
C LEU A 97 1.12 19.58 3.39
N GLY A 98 -0.20 19.34 3.44
CA GLY A 98 -1.16 19.86 2.47
C GLY A 98 -1.58 18.86 1.39
N ASP A 99 -0.82 17.77 1.21
CA ASP A 99 -1.20 16.69 0.31
C ASP A 99 -2.49 16.01 0.80
N LYS A 100 -3.39 15.71 -0.13
CA LYS A 100 -4.59 14.92 0.10
C LYS A 100 -4.25 13.45 -0.10
N VAL A 101 -4.21 12.70 0.98
CA VAL A 101 -3.98 11.25 0.98
C VAL A 101 -5.18 10.53 1.59
N PHE A 102 -5.56 9.40 0.99
CA PHE A 102 -6.72 8.62 1.40
C PHE A 102 -6.27 7.28 1.96
N PHE A 103 -6.81 6.91 3.12
CA PHE A 103 -6.51 5.64 3.77
C PHE A 103 -7.80 4.88 4.10
N THR A 104 -7.87 3.63 3.66
CA THR A 104 -8.85 2.64 4.12
C THR A 104 -8.10 1.40 4.57
N VAL A 105 -8.12 1.09 5.87
CA VAL A 105 -7.45 -0.11 6.41
C VAL A 105 -8.43 -0.80 7.34
N THR A 106 -9.05 -1.90 6.91
CA THR A 106 -10.09 -2.60 7.68
C THR A 106 -10.00 -4.11 7.53
N ASP A 107 -10.52 -4.86 8.49
CA ASP A 107 -10.65 -6.33 8.39
C ASP A 107 -9.31 -7.08 8.19
N ASN A 108 -8.20 -6.53 8.68
CA ASN A 108 -6.90 -7.20 8.71
C ASN A 108 -6.63 -7.71 10.13
N HIS A 109 -6.96 -8.97 10.41
CA HIS A 109 -7.06 -9.51 11.79
C HIS A 109 -5.74 -9.59 12.58
N LYS A 110 -4.60 -9.43 11.92
CA LYS A 110 -3.26 -9.48 12.54
C LYS A 110 -2.49 -8.16 12.44
N LEU A 111 -3.07 -7.17 11.77
CA LEU A 111 -2.36 -5.95 11.42
C LEU A 111 -2.33 -4.96 12.58
N ASP A 112 -1.13 -4.54 12.96
CA ASP A 112 -0.95 -3.41 13.86
C ASP A 112 -1.01 -2.08 13.09
N THR A 113 -2.01 -1.26 13.40
CA THR A 113 -2.24 0.05 12.78
C THR A 113 -1.84 1.23 13.70
N THR A 114 -1.24 0.95 14.86
CA THR A 114 -0.95 1.96 15.90
C THR A 114 -0.16 3.15 15.36
N GLU A 115 0.94 2.88 14.63
CA GLU A 115 1.81 3.94 14.12
C GLU A 115 1.13 4.76 13.00
N LEU A 116 0.34 4.10 12.13
CA LEU A 116 -0.45 4.79 11.11
C LEU A 116 -1.48 5.72 11.76
N LEU A 117 -2.23 5.24 12.75
CA LEU A 117 -3.21 6.04 13.48
C LEU A 117 -2.57 7.24 14.19
N LYS A 118 -1.41 7.06 14.84
CA LYS A 118 -0.66 8.17 15.47
C LYS A 118 -0.28 9.22 14.42
N LYS A 119 0.25 8.80 13.27
CA LYS A 119 0.63 9.69 12.18
C LYS A 119 -0.57 10.47 11.65
N LEU A 120 -1.68 9.79 11.33
CA LEU A 120 -2.90 10.40 10.79
C LEU A 120 -3.49 11.45 11.75
N ARG A 121 -3.48 11.16 13.07
CA ARG A 121 -3.91 12.12 14.11
C ARG A 121 -3.00 13.34 14.17
N ALA A 122 -1.68 13.14 14.11
CA ALA A 122 -0.70 14.23 14.15
C ALA A 122 -0.82 15.17 12.93
N THR A 123 -1.11 14.61 11.76
CA THR A 123 -1.25 15.37 10.51
C THR A 123 -2.68 15.87 10.24
N LYS A 124 -3.65 15.53 11.10
CA LYS A 124 -5.07 15.92 10.99
C LYS A 124 -5.71 15.55 9.63
N ILE A 125 -5.41 14.36 9.12
CA ILE A 125 -6.09 13.83 7.91
C ILE A 125 -7.56 13.56 8.26
N LYS A 126 -8.48 14.11 7.45
CA LYS A 126 -9.93 14.00 7.69
C LYS A 126 -10.57 12.75 7.08
N ASP A 127 -10.02 12.28 5.96
CA ASP A 127 -10.60 11.22 5.14
C ASP A 127 -9.78 9.92 5.28
N ALA A 128 -9.67 9.43 6.51
CA ALA A 128 -9.01 8.16 6.81
C ALA A 128 -9.93 7.25 7.64
N ASN A 129 -10.16 6.03 7.14
CA ASN A 129 -10.86 4.97 7.85
C ASN A 129 -9.88 3.83 8.16
N VAL A 130 -9.36 3.80 9.37
CA VAL A 130 -8.34 2.81 9.79
C VAL A 130 -8.84 2.09 11.03
N GLN A 131 -8.86 0.75 10.98
CA GLN A 131 -9.22 -0.12 12.10
C GLN A 131 -8.32 0.17 13.31
N ARG A 132 -8.86 -0.04 14.51
CA ARG A 132 -8.05 0.01 15.72
C ARG A 132 -7.14 -1.21 15.80
N PRO A 133 -5.96 -1.09 16.42
CA PRO A 133 -5.12 -2.25 16.72
C PRO A 133 -5.88 -3.22 17.64
N PHE A 134 -5.53 -4.50 17.58
CA PHE A 134 -6.13 -5.51 18.46
C PHE A 134 -5.66 -5.31 19.91
N GLY A 135 -6.60 -5.20 20.85
CA GLY A 135 -6.31 -5.16 22.30
C GLY A 135 -6.55 -3.83 23.02
N GLU A 136 -7.27 -2.87 22.43
CA GLU A 136 -7.86 -1.72 23.13
C GLU A 136 -9.29 -1.99 23.64
#